data_AF-A0A9W9FSM5-F1
#
_entry.id   AF-A0A9W9FSM5-F1
#
_cell.length_a   1.000
_cell.length_b   1.000
_cell.length_c   1.000
_cell.angle_alpha   90.00
_cell.angle_beta   90.00
_cell.angle_gamma   90.00
#
_symmetry.space_group_name_H-M   'P 1'
#
loop_
_entity.id
_entity.type
_entity.pdbx_description
1 polymer ?
#
loop_
_entity_poly.entity_id
_entity_poly.type
_entity_poly.pdbx_seq_one_letter_code
_entity_poly.pdbx_strand_id
1 'polypeptide(L)'
;MYRQCIARLARHNGGLFLAELPPPYLAPSLHFSPPCSIQSSSFSSTAVAASRRGRDLNRTRAVSAIHRTGPRFKLSVSKYPLPKPVSAESMESRPMNPDHGLWGFFPPTREPLSTPEYDIDFGRPWAVQELRQKSWEELHRLWWVCVKERNRIATSDLERRRFKPGFGDHESGERDQAIRITQKSIKHVLRERWYAWEEAKRLYEKGVRPKVEDYLEDGTP
;
A
#
# COMPACT_ATOMS: atom_id res chain seq x y z
N MET A 1 71.04 36.35 23.10
CA MET A 1 71.03 37.80 22.87
C MET A 1 69.63 38.34 23.07
N TYR A 2 69.55 39.44 23.82
CA TYR A 2 68.37 40.19 24.24
C TYR A 2 67.45 40.60 23.08
N ARG A 3 66.12 40.61 23.30
CA ARG A 3 65.24 41.75 22.99
C ARG A 3 63.86 41.59 23.63
N GLN A 4 63.63 42.42 24.63
CA GLN A 4 62.32 42.77 25.18
C GLN A 4 61.58 43.67 24.18
N CYS A 5 60.26 43.52 24.06
CA CYS A 5 59.39 44.60 23.60
C CYS A 5 58.27 44.80 24.63
N ILE A 6 58.22 46.04 25.10
CA ILE A 6 57.40 46.59 26.17
C ILE A 6 55.96 46.78 25.65
N ALA A 7 54.97 46.38 26.46
CA ALA A 7 53.64 46.98 26.42
C ALA A 7 53.04 47.00 27.82
N ARG A 8 53.32 48.06 28.57
CA ARG A 8 52.46 48.55 29.66
C ARG A 8 51.95 49.91 29.23
N LEU A 9 50.63 50.06 29.16
CA LEU A 9 49.96 51.32 29.44
C LEU A 9 48.78 51.03 30.36
N ALA A 10 48.93 51.53 31.58
CA ALA A 10 47.93 51.49 32.62
C ALA A 10 46.74 52.40 32.27
N ARG A 11 45.54 52.01 32.71
CA ARG A 11 44.60 52.97 33.29
C ARG A 11 44.03 52.38 34.57
N HIS A 12 44.65 52.81 35.65
CA HIS A 12 44.10 52.81 36.98
C HIS A 12 43.19 54.04 37.10
N ASN A 13 41.96 53.84 37.53
CA ASN A 13 41.14 54.75 38.36
C ASN A 13 39.92 53.90 38.71
N GLY A 14 39.83 53.40 39.94
CA GLY A 14 39.50 54.23 41.08
C GLY A 14 37.98 54.33 41.12
N GLY A 15 37.35 53.39 41.84
CA GLY A 15 35.90 53.29 41.91
C GLY A 15 35.27 54.54 42.50
N LEU A 16 33.97 54.71 42.30
CA LEU A 16 33.02 55.21 43.29
C LEU A 16 31.58 55.06 42.74
N PHE A 17 30.70 54.63 43.66
CA PHE A 17 29.23 54.68 43.66
C PHE A 17 28.43 53.70 42.77
N LEU A 18 27.97 52.68 43.49
CA LEU A 18 26.66 52.03 43.43
C LEU A 18 25.53 53.09 43.32
N ALA A 19 25.31 53.63 42.13
CA ALA A 19 24.05 54.29 41.78
C ALA A 19 23.19 53.24 41.06
N GLU A 20 21.98 53.02 41.55
CA GLU A 20 21.03 52.03 41.05
C GLU A 20 20.86 52.16 39.52
N LEU A 21 21.44 51.21 38.78
CA LEU A 21 21.07 51.03 37.39
C LEU A 21 19.63 50.49 37.36
N PRO A 22 18.76 51.05 36.50
CA PRO A 22 17.40 50.52 36.34
C PRO A 22 17.45 49.04 35.93
N PRO A 23 16.41 48.26 36.25
CA PRO A 23 16.37 46.83 35.97
C PRO A 23 16.75 46.53 34.51
N PRO A 24 17.41 45.39 34.23
CA PRO A 24 18.04 45.11 32.94
C PRO A 24 17.07 45.12 31.74
N TYR A 25 15.77 44.97 31.98
CA TYR A 25 14.73 45.06 30.95
C TYR A 25 14.35 46.50 30.57
N LEU A 26 14.67 47.51 31.39
CA LEU A 26 14.36 48.92 31.11
C LEU A 26 15.51 49.64 30.37
N ALA A 27 16.77 49.26 30.61
CA ALA A 27 17.93 49.86 29.91
C ALA A 27 19.07 48.84 29.66
N PRO A 28 18.93 47.92 28.69
CA PRO A 28 19.87 46.81 28.47
C PRO A 28 21.29 47.23 28.08
N SER A 29 21.45 48.43 27.50
CA SER A 29 22.73 48.98 27.02
C SER A 29 23.66 49.45 28.15
N LEU A 30 23.13 49.65 29.35
CA LEU A 30 23.92 50.08 30.52
C LEU A 30 24.44 48.90 31.34
N HIS A 31 23.95 47.69 31.06
CA HIS A 31 24.37 46.44 31.70
C HIS A 31 25.47 45.78 30.86
N PHE A 32 26.73 46.08 31.16
CA PHE A 32 27.88 45.37 30.59
C PHE A 32 27.89 43.92 31.11
N SER A 33 27.25 43.02 30.38
CA SER A 33 27.34 41.58 30.66
C SER A 33 28.80 41.12 30.50
N PRO A 34 29.35 40.27 31.39
CA PRO A 34 30.63 39.63 31.14
C PRO A 34 30.55 38.91 29.78
N PRO A 35 31.62 38.86 28.98
CA PRO A 35 31.55 38.28 27.66
C PRO A 35 31.22 36.79 27.80
N CYS A 36 29.94 36.46 27.66
CA CYS A 36 29.52 35.12 27.31
C CYS A 36 30.24 34.86 25.99
N SER A 37 31.20 33.92 26.00
CA SER A 37 31.89 33.55 24.78
C SER A 37 30.84 32.91 23.88
N ILE A 38 30.20 33.73 23.04
CA ILE A 38 29.58 33.26 21.83
C ILE A 38 30.73 32.55 21.14
N GLN A 39 30.73 31.22 21.18
CA GLN A 39 31.74 30.41 20.54
C GLN A 39 31.48 30.52 19.03
N SER A 40 31.77 31.70 18.46
CA SER A 40 31.88 31.91 17.04
C SER A 40 33.20 31.26 16.64
N SER A 41 33.23 29.93 16.57
CA SER A 41 34.34 29.26 15.92
C SER A 41 34.41 29.84 14.52
N SER A 42 35.53 30.47 14.15
CA SER A 42 35.70 31.00 12.81
C SER A 42 35.53 29.85 11.83
N PHE A 43 34.39 29.79 11.15
CA PHE A 43 34.19 28.87 10.04
C PHE A 43 35.12 29.36 8.92
N SER A 44 36.35 28.88 8.95
CA SER A 44 37.36 29.16 7.95
C SER A 44 37.60 27.88 7.19
N SER A 45 36.98 27.77 6.02
CA SER A 45 37.19 26.69 5.06
C SER A 45 38.46 26.90 4.21
N THR A 46 39.38 27.78 4.65
CA THR A 46 40.64 28.06 3.94
C THR A 46 41.55 26.83 3.98
N ALA A 47 42.17 26.52 2.85
CA ALA A 47 42.98 25.30 2.67
C ALA A 47 44.10 25.15 3.74
N VAL A 48 44.64 26.27 4.23
CA VAL A 48 45.72 26.33 5.24
C VAL A 48 45.23 25.93 6.64
N ALA A 49 43.98 26.23 6.99
CA ALA A 49 43.40 25.83 8.28
C ALA A 49 42.94 24.36 8.28
N ALA A 50 42.53 23.84 7.11
CA ALA A 50 42.13 22.45 6.93
C ALA A 50 43.33 21.47 6.90
N SER A 51 44.46 21.87 6.33
CA SER A 51 45.65 21.00 6.21
C SER A 51 46.28 20.61 7.55
N ARG A 52 46.09 21.43 8.60
CA ARG A 52 46.59 21.17 9.96
C ARG A 52 45.76 20.18 10.77
N ARG A 53 44.52 19.84 10.34
CA ARG A 53 43.57 18.98 11.08
C ARG A 53 43.59 17.51 10.66
N GLY A 54 44.57 17.07 9.86
CA GLY A 54 44.70 15.67 9.44
C GLY A 54 43.69 15.26 8.37
N ARG A 55 43.32 13.97 8.34
CA ARG A 55 42.41 13.41 7.33
C ARG A 55 40.99 13.95 7.52
N ASP A 56 40.33 14.32 6.42
CA ASP A 56 38.92 14.67 6.45
C ASP A 56 38.05 13.50 6.95
N LEU A 57 37.29 13.74 8.02
CA LEU A 57 36.44 12.74 8.67
C LEU A 57 35.12 12.52 7.93
N ASN A 58 34.71 13.48 7.09
CA ASN A 58 33.48 13.34 6.31
C ASN A 58 33.75 12.60 4.98
N ARG A 59 33.46 11.29 4.99
CA ARG A 59 33.67 10.38 3.86
C ARG A 59 32.88 10.75 2.60
N THR A 60 31.70 11.36 2.75
CA THR A 60 30.79 11.70 1.65
C THR A 60 30.73 13.21 1.38
N ARG A 61 31.64 14.00 1.95
CA ARG A 61 31.70 15.45 1.68
C ARG A 61 31.81 15.69 0.17
N ALA A 62 30.95 16.58 -0.31
CA ALA A 62 30.84 16.99 -1.70
C ALA A 62 30.52 15.84 -2.69
N VAL A 63 29.90 14.76 -2.23
CA VAL A 63 29.42 13.65 -3.06
C VAL A 63 27.90 13.63 -3.06
N SER A 64 27.27 13.82 -4.22
CA SER A 64 25.82 13.67 -4.40
C SER A 64 25.48 13.08 -5.77
N ALA A 65 24.59 12.08 -5.75
CA ALA A 65 24.13 11.41 -6.97
C ALA A 65 23.19 12.30 -7.80
N ILE A 66 22.29 13.04 -7.13
CA ILE A 66 21.31 13.92 -7.78
C ILE A 66 22.00 15.03 -8.59
N HIS A 67 23.04 15.68 -8.01
CA HIS A 67 23.79 16.74 -8.69
C HIS A 67 24.97 16.21 -9.51
N ARG A 68 25.10 14.89 -9.68
CA ARG A 68 26.13 14.25 -10.52
C ARG A 68 27.56 14.70 -10.20
N THR A 69 27.89 14.96 -8.92
CA THR A 69 29.21 15.47 -8.53
C THR A 69 30.34 14.44 -8.71
N GLY A 70 29.98 13.15 -8.84
CA GLY A 70 30.92 12.06 -9.01
C GLY A 70 31.59 11.61 -7.70
N PRO A 71 32.43 10.57 -7.76
CA PRO A 71 33.14 10.06 -6.59
C PRO A 71 34.20 11.06 -6.12
N ARG A 72 34.35 11.17 -4.79
CA ARG A 72 35.30 12.09 -4.15
C ARG A 72 36.76 11.86 -4.56
N PHE A 73 37.12 10.61 -4.81
CA PHE A 73 38.47 10.21 -5.21
C PHE A 73 38.42 9.41 -6.51
N LYS A 74 39.52 9.47 -7.27
CA LYS A 74 39.66 8.69 -8.50
C LYS A 74 39.79 7.20 -8.17
N LEU A 75 38.72 6.44 -8.38
CA LEU A 75 38.70 4.99 -8.17
C LEU A 75 39.51 4.26 -9.25
N SER A 76 39.98 3.03 -8.98
CA SER A 76 40.69 2.20 -9.96
C SER A 76 39.86 1.96 -11.24
N VAL A 77 38.55 1.78 -11.08
CA VAL A 77 37.60 1.54 -12.17
C VAL A 77 37.22 2.80 -12.96
N SER A 78 37.62 3.99 -12.50
CA SER A 78 37.35 5.26 -13.20
C SER A 78 38.03 5.36 -14.57
N LYS A 79 38.97 4.45 -14.88
CA LYS A 79 39.62 4.33 -16.19
C LYS A 79 38.69 3.77 -17.26
N TYR A 80 37.70 2.97 -16.89
CA TYR A 80 36.84 2.27 -17.83
C TYR A 80 35.55 3.06 -18.08
N PRO A 81 35.04 3.09 -19.32
CA PRO A 81 33.72 3.66 -19.60
C PRO A 81 32.64 2.84 -18.88
N LEU A 82 31.61 3.52 -18.38
CA LEU A 82 30.50 2.84 -17.71
C LEU A 82 29.77 1.90 -18.70
N PRO A 83 29.52 0.63 -18.33
CA PRO A 83 28.78 -0.28 -19.17
C PRO A 83 27.33 0.22 -19.32
N LYS A 84 26.80 0.16 -20.55
CA LYS A 84 25.40 0.49 -20.82
C LYS A 84 24.57 -0.78 -20.64
N PRO A 85 23.59 -0.81 -19.72
CA PRO A 85 22.72 -1.96 -19.60
C PRO A 85 21.84 -2.10 -20.84
N VAL A 86 21.46 -3.34 -21.12
CA VAL A 86 20.45 -3.69 -22.13
C VAL A 86 19.12 -3.04 -21.73
N SER A 87 18.41 -2.40 -22.66
CA SER A 87 17.12 -1.78 -22.37
C SER A 87 16.10 -2.86 -22.03
N ALA A 88 15.15 -2.56 -21.14
CA ALA A 88 14.12 -3.52 -20.73
C ALA A 88 13.31 -4.07 -21.92
N GLU A 89 13.11 -3.25 -22.96
CA GLU A 89 12.41 -3.63 -24.20
C GLU A 89 13.17 -4.66 -25.05
N SER A 90 14.51 -4.65 -24.96
CA SER A 90 15.37 -5.59 -25.68
C SER A 90 15.67 -6.88 -24.90
N MET A 91 15.16 -7.00 -23.67
CA MET A 91 15.24 -8.24 -22.91
C MET A 91 14.21 -9.24 -23.44
N GLU A 92 14.63 -10.50 -23.58
CA GLU A 92 13.72 -11.58 -23.94
C GLU A 92 12.67 -11.77 -22.84
N SER A 93 11.39 -11.79 -23.25
CA SER A 93 10.29 -12.08 -22.32
C SER A 93 10.39 -13.52 -21.84
N ARG A 94 10.05 -13.76 -20.57
CA ARG A 94 10.01 -15.10 -20.01
C ARG A 94 8.94 -15.93 -20.74
N PRO A 95 9.19 -17.23 -20.97
CA PRO A 95 8.17 -18.10 -21.55
C PRO A 95 6.93 -18.12 -20.65
N MET A 96 5.77 -17.90 -21.26
CA MET A 96 4.49 -17.83 -20.56
C MET A 96 3.89 -19.23 -20.41
N ASN A 97 3.53 -19.61 -19.19
CA ASN A 97 2.83 -20.88 -18.94
C ASN A 97 1.33 -20.73 -19.30
N PRO A 98 0.80 -21.52 -20.26
CA PRO A 98 -0.61 -21.45 -20.64
C PRO A 98 -1.57 -21.86 -19.52
N ASP A 99 -1.16 -22.82 -18.68
CA ASP A 99 -1.99 -23.40 -17.61
C ASP A 99 -1.69 -22.77 -16.24
N HIS A 100 -1.45 -21.45 -16.24
CA HIS A 100 -1.23 -20.72 -15.00
C HIS A 100 -2.56 -20.45 -14.26
N GLY A 101 -2.60 -20.69 -12.94
CA GLY A 101 -3.82 -20.49 -12.15
C GLY A 101 -4.34 -19.04 -12.13
N LEU A 102 -3.47 -18.05 -12.37
CA LEU A 102 -3.88 -16.64 -12.47
C LEU A 102 -4.76 -16.35 -13.69
N TRP A 103 -4.76 -17.22 -14.72
CA TRP A 103 -5.66 -17.05 -15.85
C TRP A 103 -7.14 -17.14 -15.47
N GLY A 104 -7.47 -17.72 -14.31
CA GLY A 104 -8.83 -17.76 -13.80
C GLY A 104 -9.43 -16.38 -13.44
N PHE A 105 -8.60 -15.33 -13.33
CA PHE A 105 -9.04 -13.96 -13.09
C PHE A 105 -9.34 -13.18 -14.38
N PHE A 106 -9.03 -13.75 -15.54
CA PHE A 106 -9.22 -13.11 -16.84
C PHE A 106 -10.33 -13.83 -17.64
N PRO A 107 -10.91 -13.16 -18.65
CA PRO A 107 -11.81 -13.81 -19.59
C PRO A 107 -11.09 -14.96 -20.34
N PRO A 108 -11.84 -15.90 -20.94
CA PRO A 108 -11.27 -17.00 -21.73
C PRO A 108 -10.34 -16.55 -22.87
N THR A 109 -10.57 -15.35 -23.40
CA THR A 109 -9.73 -14.68 -24.42
C THR A 109 -8.36 -14.28 -23.89
N ARG A 110 -8.13 -14.32 -22.56
CA ARG A 110 -6.92 -13.86 -21.86
C ARG A 110 -6.60 -12.37 -22.04
N GLU A 111 -7.60 -11.60 -22.40
CA GLU A 111 -7.51 -10.14 -22.46
C GLU A 111 -7.61 -9.52 -21.06
N PRO A 112 -7.00 -8.33 -20.84
CA PRO A 112 -7.07 -7.66 -19.54
C PRO A 112 -8.48 -7.15 -19.19
N LEU A 113 -9.35 -6.97 -20.18
CA LEU A 113 -10.71 -6.45 -20.04
C LEU A 113 -11.70 -7.41 -20.69
N SER A 114 -12.86 -7.59 -20.06
CA SER A 114 -14.02 -8.22 -20.71
C SER A 114 -14.64 -7.28 -21.75
N THR A 115 -15.07 -7.86 -22.88
CA THR A 115 -15.91 -7.15 -23.86
C THR A 115 -17.33 -6.97 -23.32
N PRO A 116 -18.01 -5.84 -23.61
CA PRO A 116 -19.41 -5.64 -23.21
C PRO A 116 -20.34 -6.75 -23.73
N GLU A 117 -20.09 -7.23 -24.96
CA GLU A 117 -20.83 -8.34 -25.57
C GLU A 117 -20.72 -9.62 -24.72
N TYR A 118 -19.52 -9.92 -24.21
CA TYR A 118 -19.31 -11.05 -23.31
C TYR A 118 -20.00 -10.86 -21.97
N ASP A 119 -19.96 -9.65 -21.41
CA ASP A 119 -20.55 -9.36 -20.10
C ASP A 119 -22.09 -9.41 -20.15
N ILE A 120 -22.72 -9.02 -21.27
CA ILE A 120 -24.17 -9.14 -21.53
C ILE A 120 -24.61 -10.59 -21.76
N ASP A 121 -23.73 -11.43 -22.32
CA ASP A 121 -24.03 -12.84 -22.60
C ASP A 121 -24.04 -13.68 -21.31
N PHE A 122 -25.09 -13.49 -20.50
CA PHE A 122 -25.40 -14.30 -19.34
C PHE A 122 -26.89 -14.63 -19.29
N GLY A 123 -27.21 -15.79 -18.72
CA GLY A 123 -28.57 -16.25 -18.56
C GLY A 123 -29.28 -15.69 -17.32
N ARG A 124 -30.39 -16.33 -16.95
CA ARG A 124 -31.16 -16.02 -15.74
C ARG A 124 -30.42 -16.47 -14.47
N PRO A 125 -30.54 -15.75 -13.34
CA PRO A 125 -30.10 -16.28 -12.04
C PRO A 125 -30.94 -17.49 -11.59
N TRP A 126 -30.35 -18.34 -10.75
CA TRP A 126 -31.02 -19.55 -10.24
C TRP A 126 -32.20 -19.22 -9.31
N ALA A 127 -33.33 -19.89 -9.55
CA ALA A 127 -34.48 -19.80 -8.65
C ALA A 127 -34.31 -20.68 -7.41
N VAL A 128 -34.95 -20.27 -6.32
CA VAL A 128 -34.93 -21.00 -5.04
C VAL A 128 -35.50 -22.42 -5.21
N GLN A 129 -36.57 -22.56 -5.99
CA GLN A 129 -37.22 -23.85 -6.27
C GLN A 129 -36.27 -24.84 -6.94
N GLU A 130 -35.48 -24.39 -7.92
CA GLU A 130 -34.50 -25.23 -8.63
C GLU A 130 -33.38 -25.68 -7.66
N LEU A 131 -32.92 -24.76 -6.81
CA LEU A 131 -31.85 -25.03 -5.84
C LEU A 131 -32.30 -25.96 -4.70
N ARG A 132 -33.60 -26.00 -4.37
CA ARG A 132 -34.16 -26.93 -3.36
C ARG A 132 -34.00 -28.39 -3.75
N GLN A 133 -33.88 -28.72 -5.03
CA GLN A 133 -33.67 -30.10 -5.49
C GLN A 133 -32.19 -30.52 -5.51
N LYS A 134 -31.25 -29.58 -5.29
CA LYS A 134 -29.79 -29.84 -5.39
C LYS A 134 -29.16 -30.32 -4.09
N SER A 135 -28.17 -31.19 -4.19
CA SER A 135 -27.42 -31.67 -3.01
C SER A 135 -26.55 -30.57 -2.39
N TRP A 136 -26.08 -30.78 -1.14
CA TRP A 136 -25.17 -29.82 -0.49
C TRP A 136 -23.86 -29.62 -1.28
N GLU A 137 -23.28 -30.70 -1.78
CA GLU A 137 -22.04 -30.68 -2.57
C GLU A 137 -22.19 -29.85 -3.86
N GLU A 138 -23.31 -30.01 -4.57
CA GLU A 138 -23.59 -29.23 -5.79
C GLU A 138 -23.77 -27.74 -5.47
N LEU A 139 -24.49 -27.40 -4.40
CA LEU A 139 -24.66 -26.02 -3.96
C LEU A 139 -23.32 -25.40 -3.54
N HIS A 140 -22.45 -26.17 -2.88
CA HIS A 140 -21.13 -25.71 -2.48
C HIS A 140 -20.20 -25.49 -3.69
N ARG A 141 -20.22 -26.38 -4.68
CA ARG A 141 -19.49 -26.19 -5.95
C ARG A 141 -20.00 -24.97 -6.71
N LEU A 142 -21.33 -24.83 -6.83
CA LEU A 142 -21.96 -23.68 -7.49
C LEU A 142 -21.60 -22.37 -6.79
N TRP A 143 -21.57 -22.35 -5.45
CA TRP A 143 -21.14 -21.20 -4.67
C TRP A 143 -19.73 -20.75 -5.08
N TRP A 144 -18.78 -21.67 -5.19
CA TRP A 144 -17.41 -21.35 -5.61
C TRP A 144 -17.30 -20.92 -7.07
N VAL A 145 -18.13 -21.45 -7.97
CA VAL A 145 -18.24 -20.93 -9.35
C VAL A 145 -18.68 -19.47 -9.33
N CYS A 146 -19.71 -19.12 -8.54
CA CYS A 146 -20.15 -17.75 -8.37
C CYS A 146 -19.06 -16.84 -7.79
N VAL A 147 -18.28 -17.33 -6.81
CA VAL A 147 -17.17 -16.54 -6.22
C VAL A 147 -16.08 -16.28 -7.26
N LYS A 148 -15.68 -17.29 -8.04
CA LYS A 148 -14.68 -17.12 -9.11
C LYS A 148 -15.15 -16.11 -10.15
N GLU A 149 -16.40 -16.20 -10.54
CA GLU A 149 -17.01 -15.27 -11.50
C GLU A 149 -16.99 -13.83 -10.99
N ARG A 150 -17.37 -13.60 -9.73
CA ARG A 150 -17.33 -12.27 -9.11
C ARG A 150 -15.90 -11.73 -8.98
N ASN A 151 -14.93 -12.60 -8.70
CA ASN A 151 -13.53 -12.19 -8.67
C ASN A 151 -13.05 -11.76 -10.05
N ARG A 152 -13.42 -12.49 -11.12
CA ARG A 152 -13.09 -12.11 -12.51
C ARG A 152 -13.72 -10.76 -12.89
N ILE A 153 -14.99 -10.56 -12.56
CA ILE A 153 -15.70 -9.29 -12.77
C ILE A 153 -14.97 -8.16 -12.04
N ALA A 154 -14.62 -8.34 -10.76
CA ALA A 154 -13.91 -7.34 -9.98
C ALA A 154 -12.51 -7.01 -10.56
N THR A 155 -11.79 -8.00 -11.09
CA THR A 155 -10.52 -7.76 -11.78
C THR A 155 -10.73 -6.91 -13.04
N SER A 156 -11.72 -7.24 -13.86
CA SER A 156 -12.06 -6.47 -15.06
C SER A 156 -12.49 -5.04 -14.70
N ASP A 157 -13.33 -4.85 -13.67
CA ASP A 157 -13.78 -3.53 -13.23
C ASP A 157 -12.63 -2.65 -12.70
N LEU A 158 -11.66 -3.24 -11.99
CA LEU A 158 -10.47 -2.54 -11.53
C LEU A 158 -9.61 -2.07 -12.70
N GLU A 159 -9.37 -2.93 -13.68
CA GLU A 159 -8.63 -2.55 -14.89
C GLU A 159 -9.44 -1.54 -15.73
N ARG A 160 -10.77 -1.66 -15.80
CA ARG A 160 -11.65 -0.71 -16.48
C ARG A 160 -11.56 0.69 -15.85
N ARG A 161 -11.52 0.78 -14.52
CA ARG A 161 -11.30 2.07 -13.81
C ARG A 161 -9.92 2.67 -14.07
N ARG A 162 -8.91 1.82 -14.26
CA ARG A 162 -7.53 2.24 -14.55
C ARG A 162 -7.36 2.73 -15.99
N PHE A 163 -7.81 1.94 -16.95
CA PHE A 163 -7.68 2.23 -18.39
C PHE A 163 -8.74 3.22 -18.90
N LYS A 164 -9.89 3.31 -18.24
CA LYS A 164 -11.05 4.14 -18.62
C LYS A 164 -11.46 3.98 -20.09
N PRO A 165 -11.76 2.76 -20.55
CA PRO A 165 -12.17 2.50 -21.94
C PRO A 165 -13.57 3.04 -22.30
N GLY A 166 -14.34 3.51 -21.32
CA GLY A 166 -15.67 4.10 -21.52
C GLY A 166 -16.80 3.17 -21.11
N PHE A 167 -17.18 2.24 -22.00
CA PHE A 167 -18.35 1.36 -21.83
C PHE A 167 -18.04 0.10 -21.00
N GLY A 168 -19.07 -0.65 -20.60
CA GLY A 168 -18.96 -1.96 -19.93
C GLY A 168 -19.22 -1.97 -18.42
N ASP A 169 -19.40 -0.81 -17.77
CA ASP A 169 -19.67 -0.73 -16.32
C ASP A 169 -21.07 -1.28 -15.98
N HIS A 170 -22.07 -1.02 -16.83
CA HIS A 170 -23.45 -1.40 -16.59
C HIS A 170 -23.65 -2.91 -16.78
N GLU A 171 -23.14 -3.43 -17.89
CA GLU A 171 -23.18 -4.82 -18.31
C GLU A 171 -22.52 -5.73 -17.27
N SER A 172 -21.32 -5.34 -16.82
CA SER A 172 -20.59 -6.02 -15.74
C SER A 172 -21.38 -6.00 -14.41
N GLY A 173 -22.02 -4.86 -14.10
CA GLY A 173 -22.85 -4.69 -12.91
C GLY A 173 -24.11 -5.56 -12.91
N GLU A 174 -24.81 -5.67 -14.04
CA GLU A 174 -25.98 -6.54 -14.20
C GLU A 174 -25.61 -8.01 -14.01
N ARG A 175 -24.47 -8.43 -14.56
CA ARG A 175 -23.92 -9.78 -14.38
C ARG A 175 -23.58 -10.07 -12.92
N ASP A 176 -22.87 -9.16 -12.22
CA ASP A 176 -22.60 -9.31 -10.78
C ASP A 176 -23.91 -9.38 -9.97
N GLN A 177 -24.91 -8.58 -10.33
CA GLN A 177 -26.21 -8.62 -9.66
C GLN A 177 -26.89 -9.99 -9.81
N ALA A 178 -26.90 -10.57 -11.01
CA ALA A 178 -27.45 -11.92 -11.23
C ALA A 178 -26.72 -12.99 -10.41
N ILE A 179 -25.40 -12.91 -10.32
CA ILE A 179 -24.59 -13.84 -9.51
C ILE A 179 -24.88 -13.67 -8.02
N ARG A 180 -25.02 -12.43 -7.55
CA ARG A 180 -25.38 -12.12 -6.15
C ARG A 180 -26.78 -12.61 -5.78
N ILE A 181 -27.74 -12.54 -6.70
CA ILE A 181 -29.07 -13.11 -6.51
C ILE A 181 -28.94 -14.63 -6.33
N THR A 182 -28.20 -15.31 -7.19
CA THR A 182 -27.94 -16.76 -7.06
C THR A 182 -27.32 -17.11 -5.71
N GLN A 183 -26.29 -16.37 -5.26
CA GLN A 183 -25.68 -16.56 -3.94
C GLN A 183 -26.67 -16.36 -2.79
N LYS A 184 -27.57 -15.38 -2.89
CA LYS A 184 -28.63 -15.13 -1.89
C LYS A 184 -29.62 -16.30 -1.86
N SER A 185 -30.03 -16.81 -3.03
CA SER A 185 -30.91 -17.98 -3.15
C SER A 185 -30.29 -19.23 -2.51
N ILE A 186 -29.00 -19.50 -2.75
CA ILE A 186 -28.27 -20.62 -2.12
C ILE A 186 -28.30 -20.50 -0.59
N LYS A 187 -27.95 -19.31 -0.05
CA LYS A 187 -27.99 -19.06 1.40
C LYS A 187 -29.38 -19.26 1.99
N HIS A 188 -30.41 -18.85 1.25
CA HIS A 188 -31.79 -19.01 1.67
C HIS A 188 -32.19 -20.49 1.76
N VAL A 189 -31.95 -21.28 0.70
CA VAL A 189 -32.26 -22.72 0.68
C VAL A 189 -31.54 -23.48 1.81
N LEU A 190 -30.26 -23.19 2.05
CA LEU A 190 -29.51 -23.84 3.13
C LEU A 190 -30.09 -23.53 4.51
N ARG A 191 -30.55 -22.29 4.72
CA ARG A 191 -31.20 -21.87 5.95
C ARG A 191 -32.58 -22.53 6.12
N GLU A 192 -33.39 -22.56 5.07
CA GLU A 192 -34.69 -23.25 5.08
C GLU A 192 -34.54 -24.72 5.45
N ARG A 193 -33.57 -25.42 4.83
CA ARG A 193 -33.29 -26.84 5.13
C ARG A 193 -32.90 -27.06 6.58
N TRP A 194 -32.07 -26.18 7.14
CA TRP A 194 -31.66 -26.28 8.53
C TRP A 194 -32.86 -26.15 9.48
N TYR A 195 -33.71 -25.14 9.27
CA TYR A 195 -34.91 -24.96 10.09
C TYR A 195 -35.92 -26.08 9.92
N ALA A 196 -36.13 -26.57 8.70
CA ALA A 196 -37.01 -27.71 8.45
C ALA A 196 -36.53 -28.98 9.16
N TRP A 197 -35.21 -29.24 9.14
CA TRP A 197 -34.62 -30.37 9.86
C TRP A 197 -34.72 -30.21 11.39
N GLU A 198 -34.44 -29.02 11.91
CA GLU A 198 -34.55 -28.73 13.34
C GLU A 198 -35.98 -28.93 13.85
N GLU A 199 -36.97 -28.43 13.12
CA GLU A 199 -38.38 -28.59 13.49
C GLU A 199 -38.83 -30.05 13.40
N ALA A 200 -38.44 -30.78 12.34
CA ALA A 200 -38.71 -32.20 12.22
C ALA A 200 -38.10 -33.00 13.38
N LYS A 201 -36.87 -32.66 13.81
CA LYS A 201 -36.23 -33.27 14.97
C LYS A 201 -37.00 -32.99 16.27
N ARG A 202 -37.44 -31.76 16.50
CA ARG A 202 -38.25 -31.39 17.67
C ARG A 202 -39.59 -32.13 17.69
N LEU A 203 -40.26 -32.28 16.55
CA LEU A 203 -41.51 -33.04 16.45
C LEU A 203 -41.30 -34.53 16.76
N TYR A 204 -40.20 -35.09 16.26
CA TYR A 204 -39.81 -36.47 16.57
C TYR A 204 -39.54 -36.67 18.07
N GLU A 205 -38.81 -35.76 18.71
CA GLU A 205 -38.55 -35.78 20.16
C GLU A 205 -39.84 -35.65 21.00
N LYS A 206 -40.83 -34.90 20.50
CA LYS A 206 -42.18 -34.82 21.10
C LYS A 206 -43.02 -36.09 20.92
N GLY A 207 -42.53 -37.09 20.17
CA GLY A 207 -43.22 -38.36 19.94
C GLY A 207 -44.20 -38.35 18.76
N VAL A 208 -44.25 -37.27 17.97
CA VAL A 208 -45.08 -37.23 16.76
C VAL A 208 -44.43 -38.14 15.71
N ARG A 209 -45.15 -39.18 15.29
CA ARG A 209 -44.76 -40.02 14.16
C ARG A 209 -45.73 -39.80 13.02
N PRO A 210 -45.27 -39.40 11.82
CA PRO A 210 -46.14 -39.24 10.67
C PRO A 210 -46.75 -40.60 10.30
N LYS A 211 -48.05 -40.62 9.98
CA LYS A 211 -48.72 -41.84 9.52
C LYS A 211 -48.36 -42.08 8.05
N VAL A 212 -48.25 -43.34 7.66
CA VAL A 212 -47.87 -43.73 6.28
C VAL A 212 -48.94 -43.31 5.27
N GLU A 213 -50.20 -43.21 5.71
CA GLU A 213 -51.37 -42.83 4.91
C GLU A 213 -51.26 -41.39 4.36
N ASP A 214 -50.67 -40.46 5.12
CA ASP A 214 -50.55 -39.04 4.73
C ASP A 214 -49.62 -38.82 3.51
N TYR A 215 -48.77 -39.80 3.16
CA TYR A 215 -47.87 -39.71 2.00
C TYR A 215 -48.48 -40.21 0.69
N LEU A 216 -49.64 -40.87 0.75
CA LEU A 216 -50.28 -41.48 -0.42
C LEU A 216 -51.35 -40.57 -1.05
N GLU A 217 -51.90 -39.61 -0.31
CA GLU A 217 -52.94 -38.69 -0.82
C GLU A 217 -52.36 -37.62 -1.76
N ASP A 218 -51.10 -37.20 -1.57
CA ASP A 218 -50.43 -36.17 -2.39
C ASP A 218 -49.88 -36.70 -3.74
N GLY A 219 -50.08 -37.99 -4.04
CA GLY A 219 -49.51 -38.69 -5.19
C GLY A 219 -50.52 -39.19 -6.23
N THR A 220 -51.72 -38.62 -6.29
CA THR A 220 -52.65 -38.89 -7.41
C THR A 220 -52.40 -37.92 -8.57
N PRO A 221 -52.31 -38.41 -9.82
CA PRO A 221 -51.82 -37.65 -10.98
C PRO A 221 -52.69 -36.47 -11.39
#